data_AF-A0A9Q3H664-F1
#
_entry.id   AF-A0A9Q3H664-F1
#
_cell.length_a   1.000
_cell.length_b   1.000
_cell.length_c   1.000
_cell.angle_alpha   90.00
_cell.angle_beta   90.00
_cell.angle_gamma   90.00
#
_symmetry.space_group_name_H-M   'P 1'
#
loop_
_entity.id
_entity.type
_entity.pdbx_description
1 polymer ?
#
loop_
_entity_poly.entity_id
_entity_poly.type
_entity_poly.pdbx_seq_one_letter_code
_entity_poly.pdbx_strand_id
1 'polypeptide(L)'
;MVERRHKQLKDVLVKMFCENGSKWKEYLQIGNLEDIISTEITTGYSPFELQFGQKAVLPIDIETNTYLAIEWNNISTTEELLEGRTIQIASKEKTRLAAAEKLRD
;
A
#
# COMPACT_ATOMS: atom_id res chain seq x y z
N MET A 1 -23.59 -2.22 1.76
CA MET A 1 -22.12 -2.00 1.63
C MET A 1 -21.37 -3.32 1.49
N VAL A 2 -21.67 -4.33 2.31
CA VAL A 2 -21.05 -5.67 2.21
C VAL A 2 -21.27 -6.34 0.85
N GLU A 3 -22.50 -6.40 0.35
CA GLU A 3 -22.78 -7.05 -0.95
C GLU A 3 -22.07 -6.38 -2.13
N ARG A 4 -22.03 -5.05 -2.15
CA ARG A 4 -21.30 -4.28 -3.18
C ARG A 4 -19.81 -4.61 -3.15
N ARG A 5 -19.23 -4.60 -1.96
CA ARG A 5 -17.80 -4.84 -1.75
C ARG A 5 -17.41 -6.27 -2.11
N HIS A 6 -18.16 -7.26 -1.66
CA HIS A 6 -17.95 -8.66 -2.05
C HIS A 6 -18.13 -8.88 -3.55
N LYS A 7 -19.05 -8.16 -4.21
CA LYS A 7 -19.18 -8.19 -5.66
C LYS A 7 -17.90 -7.65 -6.34
N GLN A 8 -17.38 -6.51 -5.89
CA GLN A 8 -16.14 -5.93 -6.43
C GLN A 8 -14.94 -6.88 -6.23
N LEU A 9 -14.81 -7.48 -5.04
CA LEU A 9 -13.78 -8.47 -4.76
C LEU A 9 -13.89 -9.68 -5.69
N LYS A 10 -15.10 -10.21 -5.89
CA LYS A 10 -15.35 -11.32 -6.82
C LYS A 10 -14.97 -10.94 -8.26
N ASP A 11 -15.35 -9.76 -8.71
CA ASP A 11 -15.07 -9.28 -10.07
C ASP A 11 -13.55 -9.12 -10.31
N VAL A 12 -12.81 -8.59 -9.33
CA VAL A 12 -11.34 -8.49 -9.36
C VAL A 12 -10.70 -9.86 -9.40
N LEU A 13 -11.14 -10.78 -8.53
CA LEU A 13 -10.65 -12.15 -8.50
C LEU A 13 -10.87 -12.82 -9.86
N VAL A 14 -12.08 -12.79 -10.40
CA VAL A 14 -12.39 -13.38 -11.72
C VAL A 14 -11.52 -12.78 -12.82
N LYS A 15 -11.27 -11.45 -12.81
CA LYS A 15 -10.38 -10.79 -13.76
C LYS A 15 -8.93 -11.26 -13.65
N MET A 16 -8.45 -11.53 -12.44
CA MET A 16 -7.09 -12.02 -12.19
C MET A 16 -6.93 -13.51 -12.56
N PHE A 17 -8.02 -14.30 -12.52
CA PHE A 17 -8.00 -15.75 -12.79
C PHE A 17 -8.38 -16.16 -14.21
N CYS A 18 -8.44 -15.23 -15.19
CA CYS A 18 -8.89 -15.52 -16.56
C CYS A 18 -8.36 -16.83 -17.18
N GLU A 19 -7.17 -17.32 -16.77
CA GLU A 19 -6.57 -18.54 -17.32
C GLU A 19 -6.16 -19.62 -16.29
N ASN A 20 -6.01 -19.30 -15.00
CA ASN A 20 -5.47 -20.23 -14.00
C ASN A 20 -6.22 -20.17 -12.66
N GLY A 21 -7.38 -20.84 -12.61
CA GLY A 21 -8.23 -20.91 -11.41
C GLY A 21 -7.63 -21.68 -10.22
N SER A 22 -6.45 -22.31 -10.37
CA SER A 22 -5.84 -23.14 -9.31
C SER A 22 -5.34 -22.31 -8.11
N LYS A 23 -4.93 -21.06 -8.32
CA LYS A 23 -4.30 -20.22 -7.28
C LYS A 23 -5.28 -19.34 -6.48
N TRP A 24 -6.59 -19.50 -6.68
CA TRP A 24 -7.58 -18.57 -6.13
C TRP A 24 -7.51 -18.35 -4.62
N LYS A 25 -7.08 -19.37 -3.86
CA LYS A 25 -6.95 -19.30 -2.41
C LYS A 25 -5.88 -18.30 -1.95
N GLU A 26 -4.73 -18.26 -2.63
CA GLU A 26 -3.61 -17.38 -2.29
C GLU A 26 -3.98 -15.92 -2.57
N TYR A 27 -4.50 -15.67 -3.76
CA TYR A 27 -4.93 -14.35 -4.21
C TYR A 27 -6.18 -13.84 -3.48
N LEU A 28 -7.03 -14.72 -2.93
CA LEU A 28 -8.15 -14.28 -2.08
C LEU A 28 -7.65 -13.56 -0.83
N GLN A 29 -6.56 -14.05 -0.21
CA GLN A 29 -5.97 -13.40 0.96
C GLN A 29 -5.39 -12.03 0.59
N ILE A 30 -4.67 -11.97 -0.53
CA ILE A 30 -4.09 -10.72 -1.05
C ILE A 30 -5.20 -9.72 -1.39
N GLY A 31 -6.23 -10.13 -2.12
CA GLY A 31 -7.35 -9.27 -2.50
C GLY A 31 -8.14 -8.75 -1.30
N ASN A 32 -8.32 -9.55 -0.25
CA ASN A 32 -8.93 -9.08 0.99
C ASN A 32 -8.09 -8.02 1.70
N LEU A 33 -6.76 -8.21 1.73
CA LEU A 33 -5.85 -7.21 2.30
C LEU A 33 -5.93 -5.90 1.52
N GLU A 34 -5.84 -5.98 0.19
CA GLU A 34 -5.97 -4.81 -0.70
C GLU A 34 -7.27 -4.06 -0.49
N ASP A 35 -8.38 -4.78 -0.38
CA ASP A 35 -9.71 -4.23 -0.14
C ASP A 35 -9.79 -3.50 1.22
N ILE A 36 -9.07 -3.96 2.25
CA ILE A 36 -9.01 -3.32 3.58
C ILE A 36 -8.14 -2.06 3.60
N ILE A 37 -7.03 -2.05 2.85
CA ILE A 37 -6.09 -0.93 2.84
C ILE A 37 -6.41 0.12 1.76
N SER A 38 -7.23 -0.23 0.77
CA SER A 38 -7.59 0.68 -0.31
C SER A 38 -8.62 1.72 0.11
N THR A 39 -8.46 2.92 -0.42
CA THR A 39 -9.38 4.04 -0.16
C THR A 39 -10.74 3.79 -0.82
N GLU A 40 -11.80 3.85 -0.02
CA GLU A 40 -13.17 3.76 -0.51
C GLU A 40 -13.66 5.10 -1.05
N ILE A 41 -14.27 5.10 -2.24
CA ILE A 41 -14.77 6.33 -2.90
C ILE A 41 -15.82 7.05 -2.05
N THR A 42 -16.62 6.29 -1.30
CA THR A 42 -17.74 6.85 -0.52
C THR A 42 -17.30 7.62 0.71
N THR A 43 -16.20 7.20 1.35
CA THR A 43 -15.70 7.78 2.60
C THR A 43 -14.45 8.62 2.39
N GLY A 44 -13.72 8.41 1.29
CA GLY A 44 -12.41 9.02 1.05
C GLY A 44 -11.28 8.44 1.92
N TYR A 45 -11.57 7.40 2.71
CA TYR A 45 -10.64 6.72 3.60
C TYR A 45 -10.75 5.22 3.43
N SER A 46 -9.67 4.50 3.67
CA SER A 46 -9.67 3.04 3.72
C SER A 46 -10.33 2.52 5.00
N PRO A 47 -10.91 1.31 5.00
CA PRO A 47 -11.38 0.66 6.22
C PRO A 47 -10.30 0.57 7.31
N PHE A 48 -9.05 0.34 6.93
CA PHE A 48 -7.93 0.33 7.86
C PHE A 48 -7.73 1.69 8.54
N GLU A 49 -7.74 2.78 7.77
CA GLU A 49 -7.63 4.14 8.32
C GLU A 49 -8.79 4.47 9.26
N LEU A 50 -10.01 4.06 8.92
CA LEU A 50 -11.18 4.28 9.77
C LEU A 50 -11.09 3.52 11.10
N GLN A 51 -10.49 2.33 11.09
CA GLN A 51 -10.36 1.48 12.28
C GLN A 51 -9.21 1.92 13.19
N PHE A 52 -8.07 2.31 12.63
CA PHE A 52 -6.83 2.55 13.38
C PHE A 52 -6.40 4.02 13.41
N GLY A 53 -7.07 4.91 12.66
CA GLY A 53 -6.73 6.33 12.59
C GLY A 53 -5.41 6.63 11.87
N GLN A 54 -4.82 5.65 11.18
CA GLN A 54 -3.55 5.79 10.46
C GLN A 54 -3.55 4.98 9.17
N LYS A 55 -2.69 5.36 8.22
CA LYS A 55 -2.47 4.61 6.98
C LYS A 55 -1.83 3.25 7.28
N ALA A 56 -2.21 2.24 6.51
CA ALA A 56 -1.50 0.97 6.53
C ALA A 56 -0.07 1.18 6.01
N VAL A 57 0.91 0.67 6.75
CA VAL A 57 2.32 0.62 6.34
C VAL A 57 2.64 -0.82 5.97
N LEU A 58 2.91 -1.08 4.70
CA LEU A 58 3.23 -2.41 4.19
C LEU A 58 4.74 -2.67 4.28
N PRO A 59 5.19 -3.95 4.31
CA PRO A 59 6.62 -4.26 4.27
C PRO A 59 7.34 -3.64 3.07
N ILE A 60 6.68 -3.59 1.91
CA ILE A 60 7.22 -2.91 0.72
C ILE A 60 7.45 -1.42 0.94
N ASP A 61 6.61 -0.75 1.75
CA ASP A 61 6.76 0.67 2.07
C ASP A 61 8.05 0.92 2.84
N ILE A 62 8.47 -0.05 3.66
CA ILE A 62 9.72 -0.06 4.43
C ILE A 62 10.91 -0.34 3.52
N GLU A 63 10.84 -1.39 2.69
CA GLU A 63 11.93 -1.74 1.76
C GLU A 63 12.22 -0.63 0.75
N THR A 64 11.18 0.09 0.33
CA THR A 64 11.30 1.19 -0.66
C THR A 64 11.54 2.55 -0.01
N ASN A 65 11.70 2.62 1.33
CA ASN A 65 11.82 3.87 2.10
C ASN A 65 10.82 4.94 1.62
N THR A 66 9.56 4.52 1.42
CA THR A 66 8.49 5.44 1.03
C THR A 66 8.21 6.43 2.16
N TYR A 67 7.45 7.48 1.84
CA TYR A 67 7.02 8.48 2.82
C TYR A 67 6.30 7.89 4.06
N LEU A 68 5.78 6.67 3.97
CA LEU A 68 5.10 5.98 5.08
C LEU A 68 6.07 5.23 6.00
N ALA A 69 7.28 4.94 5.55
CA ALA A 69 8.30 4.28 6.34
C ALA A 69 9.40 5.25 6.72
N ILE A 70 9.79 5.29 7.99
CA ILE A 70 10.89 6.13 8.47
C ILE A 70 11.84 5.22 9.25
N GLU A 71 13.16 5.38 9.05
CA GLU A 71 14.18 4.64 9.81
C GLU A 71 14.27 5.16 11.25
N TRP A 72 13.36 4.68 12.10
CA TRP A 72 13.26 5.09 13.51
C TRP A 72 14.53 4.84 14.34
N ASN A 73 15.38 3.89 13.93
CA ASN A 73 16.63 3.59 14.64
C ASN A 73 17.63 4.75 14.64
N ASN A 74 17.52 5.68 13.68
CA ASN A 74 18.40 6.85 13.56
C ASN A 74 17.74 8.15 14.03
N ILE A 75 16.58 8.07 14.69
CA ILE A 75 15.79 9.25 15.08
C ILE A 75 15.64 9.28 16.58
N SER A 76 16.28 10.26 17.20
CA SER A 76 16.25 10.53 18.63
C SER A 76 15.58 11.86 18.96
N THR A 77 15.59 12.82 18.03
CA THR A 77 15.01 14.16 18.22
C THR A 77 13.96 14.52 17.16
N THR A 78 13.12 15.50 17.46
CA THR A 78 12.13 16.03 16.50
C THR A 78 12.78 16.69 15.29
N GLU A 79 13.95 17.31 15.48
CA GLU A 79 14.72 17.94 14.40
C GLU A 79 15.21 16.89 13.39
N GLU A 80 15.79 15.79 13.89
CA GLU A 80 16.21 14.63 13.06
C GLU A 80 15.03 14.01 12.31
N LEU A 81 13.86 13.91 12.95
CA LEU A 81 12.64 13.42 12.30
C LEU A 81 12.20 14.32 11.13
N LEU A 82 12.25 15.64 11.33
CA LEU A 82 11.87 16.61 10.30
C LEU A 82 12.88 16.61 9.16
N GLU A 83 14.17 16.50 9.46
CA GLU A 83 15.23 16.35 8.46
C GLU A 83 15.03 15.07 7.63
N GLY A 84 14.86 13.92 8.28
CA GLY A 84 14.63 12.65 7.60
C GLY A 84 13.39 12.67 6.69
N ARG A 85 12.29 13.27 7.16
CA ARG A 85 11.07 13.47 6.34
C ARG A 85 11.31 14.39 5.15
N THR A 86 12.08 15.45 5.34
CA THR A 86 12.41 16.40 4.26
C THR A 86 13.24 15.72 3.18
N ILE A 87 14.23 14.92 3.58
CA ILE A 87 15.07 14.14 2.66
C ILE A 87 14.22 13.14 1.88
N GLN A 88 13.32 12.40 2.54
CA GLN A 88 12.40 11.46 1.87
C GLN A 88 11.52 12.12 0.81
N ILE A 89 10.94 13.27 1.13
CA ILE A 89 10.11 14.02 0.18
C ILE A 89 10.96 14.48 -1.01
N ALA A 90 12.17 14.99 -0.76
CA ALA A 90 13.08 15.42 -1.80
C ALA A 90 13.56 14.26 -2.70
N SER A 91 13.78 13.07 -2.12
CA SER A 91 14.23 11.89 -2.86
C SER A 91 13.12 11.13 -3.59
N LYS A 92 11.85 11.40 -3.25
CA LYS A 92 10.68 10.65 -3.73
C LYS A 92 10.66 10.44 -5.26
N GLU A 93 10.86 11.50 -6.04
CA GLU A 93 10.78 11.39 -7.50
C GLU A 93 11.96 10.58 -8.08
N LYS A 94 13.15 10.73 -7.52
CA LYS A 94 14.33 9.93 -7.90
C LYS A 94 14.10 8.44 -7.61
N THR A 95 13.56 8.12 -6.44
CA THR A 95 13.23 6.73 -6.06
C THR A 95 12.16 6.16 -6.98
N ARG A 96 11.14 6.96 -7.33
CA ARG A 96 10.05 6.54 -8.23
C ARG A 96 10.55 6.24 -9.64
N LEU A 97 11.44 7.08 -10.18
CA LEU A 97 12.05 6.88 -11.50
C LEU A 97 12.95 5.63 -11.52
N ALA A 98 13.78 5.44 -10.50
CA ALA A 98 14.63 4.26 -10.38
C ALA A 98 13.80 2.95 -10.25
N ALA A 99 12.69 2.99 -9.51
CA ALA A 99 11.77 1.84 -9.43
C ALA A 99 11.08 1.56 -10.78
N ALA A 100 10.67 2.59 -11.51
CA ALA A 100 10.06 2.43 -12.84
C ALA A 100 11.05 1.88 -13.89
N GLU A 101 12.33 2.22 -13.78
CA GLU A 101 13.39 1.70 -14.65
C GLU A 101 13.63 0.20 -14.39
N LYS A 102 13.69 -0.22 -13.13
CA LYS A 102 13.80 -1.64 -12.74
C LYS A 102 12.62 -2.52 -13.19
N LEU A 103 11.46 -1.94 -13.44
CA LEU A 103 10.28 -2.67 -13.94
C LEU A 103 10.30 -2.87 -15.46
N ARG A 104 11.23 -2.22 -16.18
CA ARG A 104 11.38 -2.37 -17.64
C ARG A 104 12.33 -3.49 -18.04
N ASP A 105 13.15 -3.97 -17.10
CA ASP A 105 14.02 -5.15 -17.23
C ASP A 105 13.28 -6.43 -16.80
#